data_AF-A0A662W9B2-F1
#
_entry.id   AF-A0A662W9B2-F1
#
_cell.length_a   1.000
_cell.length_b   1.000
_cell.length_c   1.000
_cell.angle_alpha   90.00
_cell.angle_beta   90.00
_cell.angle_gamma   90.00
#
_symmetry.space_group_name_H-M   'P 1'
#
loop_
_entity.id
_entity.type
_entity.pdbx_description
1 polymer ?
#
loop_
_entity_poly.entity_id
_entity_poly.type
_entity_poly.pdbx_seq_one_letter_code
_entity_poly.pdbx_strand_id
1 'polypeptide(L)'
;MRYVLDSFALLAYFGDEEGADVVENIFNMAKKGEANVYMSYVNLGEVYYIIYREEGVDKANETLALIKRLPIEFVEVNDKIALTAARVKATHRLSYADAYVVATAIDRDAEWLLVIPNSEMLMSRFFGFDNQVIKLYD
;
A
#
# COMPACT_ATOMS: atom_id res chain seq x y z
N MET A 1 15.43 -3.72 2.76
CA MET A 1 14.45 -2.66 3.15
C MET A 1 13.04 -3.23 3.13
N ARG A 2 12.07 -2.64 3.85
CA ARG A 2 10.69 -3.14 3.91
C ARG A 2 9.71 -2.03 3.55
N TYR A 3 8.89 -2.26 2.53
CA TYR A 3 7.94 -1.30 1.97
C TYR A 3 6.52 -1.81 2.10
N VAL A 4 5.58 -0.94 2.40
CA VAL A 4 4.13 -1.21 2.24
C VAL A 4 3.55 -0.28 1.19
N LEU A 5 2.85 -0.86 0.22
CA LEU A 5 2.18 -0.14 -0.85
C LEU A 5 0.70 0.04 -0.51
N ASP A 6 0.19 1.25 -0.73
CA ASP A 6 -1.25 1.51 -0.80
C ASP A 6 -1.81 1.20 -2.20
N SER A 7 -3.11 1.42 -2.37
CA SER A 7 -3.81 1.17 -3.63
C SER A 7 -3.35 2.13 -4.74
N PHE A 8 -3.10 3.40 -4.42
CA PHE A 8 -2.71 4.41 -5.40
C PHE A 8 -1.30 4.19 -5.95
N ALA A 9 -0.37 3.68 -5.16
CA ALA A 9 0.96 3.29 -5.63
C ALA A 9 0.89 2.23 -6.75
N LEU A 10 -0.01 1.24 -6.63
CA LEU A 10 -0.22 0.27 -7.71
C LEU A 10 -0.93 0.90 -8.92
N LEU A 11 -1.94 1.74 -8.70
CA LEU A 11 -2.64 2.41 -9.79
C LEU A 11 -1.69 3.29 -10.61
N ALA A 12 -0.86 4.09 -9.96
CA ALA A 12 0.15 4.92 -10.62
C ALA A 12 1.14 4.06 -11.43
N TYR A 13 1.61 2.95 -10.86
CA TYR A 13 2.50 2.02 -11.56
C TYR A 13 1.87 1.43 -12.84
N PHE A 14 0.60 1.04 -12.82
CA PHE A 14 -0.09 0.51 -14.01
C PHE A 14 -0.52 1.61 -14.98
N GLY A 15 -0.80 2.81 -14.49
CA GLY A 15 -1.21 3.97 -15.28
C GLY A 15 -0.06 4.74 -15.90
N ASP A 16 1.20 4.39 -15.61
CA ASP A 16 2.39 5.15 -15.99
C ASP A 16 2.31 6.62 -15.53
N GLU A 17 1.79 6.81 -14.31
CA GLU A 17 1.59 8.13 -13.69
C GLU A 17 2.79 8.55 -12.83
N GLU A 18 2.73 9.75 -12.26
CA GLU A 18 3.74 10.25 -11.33
C GLU A 18 3.97 9.27 -10.16
N GLY A 19 5.22 8.88 -9.93
CA GLY A 19 5.62 7.88 -8.93
C GLY A 19 5.72 6.45 -9.44
N ALA A 20 5.33 6.15 -10.69
CA ALA A 20 5.47 4.82 -11.28
C ALA A 20 6.93 4.33 -11.31
N ASP A 21 7.86 5.23 -11.61
CA ASP A 21 9.31 4.97 -11.66
C ASP A 21 9.87 4.54 -10.29
N VAL A 22 9.37 5.12 -9.21
CA VAL A 22 9.76 4.77 -7.84
C VAL A 22 9.22 3.40 -7.46
N VAL A 23 7.96 3.11 -7.78
CA VAL A 23 7.37 1.79 -7.55
C VAL A 23 8.11 0.72 -8.37
N GLU A 24 8.45 1.02 -9.61
CA GLU A 24 9.25 0.13 -10.48
C GLU A 24 10.63 -0.15 -9.87
N ASN A 25 11.32 0.88 -9.39
CA ASN A 25 12.62 0.74 -8.72
C ASN A 25 12.52 -0.15 -7.46
N ILE A 26 11.47 0.01 -6.66
CA ILE A 26 11.21 -0.83 -5.48
C ILE A 26 11.00 -2.28 -5.90
N PHE A 27 10.22 -2.55 -6.95
CA PHE A 27 10.05 -3.91 -7.47
C PHE A 27 11.35 -4.50 -8.02
N ASN A 28 12.19 -3.69 -8.66
CA ASN A 28 13.50 -4.12 -9.13
C ASN A 28 14.44 -4.48 -7.98
N MET A 29 14.45 -3.71 -6.89
CA MET A 29 15.16 -4.06 -5.66
C MET A 29 14.62 -5.35 -5.04
N ALA A 30 13.30 -5.53 -5.01
CA ALA A 30 12.67 -6.73 -4.48
C ALA A 30 13.05 -8.00 -5.26
N LYS A 31 13.06 -7.92 -6.60
CA LYS A 31 13.52 -9.01 -7.48
C LYS A 31 14.99 -9.41 -7.24
N LYS A 32 15.83 -8.47 -6.79
CA LYS A 32 17.24 -8.71 -6.43
C LYS A 32 17.42 -9.19 -4.98
N GLY A 33 16.35 -9.27 -4.19
CA GLY A 33 16.41 -9.62 -2.77
C GLY A 33 16.88 -8.48 -1.86
N GLU A 34 16.91 -7.24 -2.36
CA GLU A 34 17.36 -6.05 -1.62
C GLU A 34 16.20 -5.39 -0.83
N ALA A 35 14.95 -5.71 -1.19
CA ALA A 35 13.74 -5.21 -0.56
C ALA A 35 12.67 -6.29 -0.39
N ASN A 36 11.82 -6.13 0.62
CA ASN A 36 10.54 -6.83 0.74
C ASN A 36 9.42 -5.81 0.54
N VAL A 37 8.40 -6.19 -0.22
CA VAL A 37 7.26 -5.34 -0.54
C VAL A 37 6.00 -6.04 -0.06
N TYR A 38 5.17 -5.31 0.68
CA TYR A 38 3.94 -5.82 1.28
C TYR A 38 2.74 -5.00 0.82
N MET A 39 1.57 -5.62 0.80
CA MET A 39 0.29 -4.94 0.59
C MET A 39 -0.81 -5.67 1.36
N SER A 40 -1.73 -4.95 2.00
CA SER A 40 -2.91 -5.56 2.60
C SER A 40 -3.89 -6.06 1.54
N TYR A 41 -4.59 -7.18 1.79
CA TYR A 41 -5.71 -7.59 0.94
C TYR A 41 -6.84 -6.54 0.87
N VAL A 42 -6.97 -5.66 1.86
CA VAL A 42 -7.92 -4.54 1.81
C VAL A 42 -7.57 -3.57 0.69
N ASN A 43 -6.30 -3.21 0.56
CA ASN A 43 -5.82 -2.32 -0.50
C ASN A 43 -5.86 -2.99 -1.88
N LEU A 44 -5.56 -4.30 -1.96
CA LEU A 44 -5.77 -5.04 -3.20
C LEU A 44 -7.25 -5.00 -3.65
N GLY A 45 -8.19 -5.12 -2.71
CA GLY A 45 -9.62 -5.00 -2.97
C GLY A 45 -10.02 -3.60 -3.45
N GLU A 46 -9.40 -2.56 -2.90
CA GLU A 46 -9.61 -1.17 -3.34
C GLU A 46 -9.09 -0.94 -4.76
N VAL A 47 -7.90 -1.45 -5.12
CA VAL A 47 -7.40 -1.43 -6.51
C VAL A 47 -8.39 -2.10 -7.45
N TYR A 48 -8.84 -3.31 -7.12
CA TYR A 48 -9.81 -4.04 -7.93
C TYR A 48 -11.12 -3.26 -8.09
N TYR A 49 -11.64 -2.68 -6.99
CA TYR A 49 -12.85 -1.88 -7.01
C TYR A 49 -12.73 -0.66 -7.91
N ILE A 50 -11.63 0.09 -7.83
CA ILE A 50 -11.39 1.29 -8.64
C ILE A 50 -11.41 0.94 -10.12
N ILE A 51 -10.59 -0.04 -10.53
CA ILE A 51 -10.52 -0.48 -11.93
C ILE A 51 -11.85 -1.04 -12.42
N TYR A 52 -12.54 -1.84 -11.61
CA TYR A 52 -13.86 -2.35 -12.01
C TYR A 52 -14.84 -1.20 -12.23
N ARG A 53 -14.87 -0.22 -11.33
CA ARG A 53 -15.80 0.90 -11.45
C ARG A 53 -15.51 1.79 -12.67
N GLU A 54 -14.25 1.87 -13.10
CA GLU A 54 -13.82 2.76 -14.20
C GLU A 54 -13.77 2.05 -15.57
N GLU A 55 -13.29 0.81 -15.61
CA GLU A 55 -12.96 0.08 -16.85
C GLU A 55 -13.71 -1.25 -17.00
N GLY A 56 -14.49 -1.67 -16.01
CA GLY A 56 -15.28 -2.90 -16.05
C GLY A 56 -14.55 -4.15 -15.53
N VAL A 57 -15.32 -5.23 -15.39
CA VAL A 57 -14.90 -6.45 -14.65
C VAL A 57 -13.76 -7.19 -15.34
N ASP A 58 -13.75 -7.21 -16.67
CA ASP A 58 -12.73 -7.91 -17.45
C ASP A 58 -11.36 -7.27 -17.25
N LYS A 59 -11.30 -5.94 -17.25
CA LYS A 59 -10.07 -5.20 -16.99
C LYS A 59 -9.59 -5.38 -15.55
N ALA A 60 -10.50 -5.33 -14.58
CA ALA A 60 -10.16 -5.54 -13.17
C ALA A 60 -9.55 -6.94 -12.94
N ASN A 61 -10.11 -7.98 -13.57
CA ASN A 61 -9.58 -9.34 -13.51
C ASN A 61 -8.21 -9.48 -14.20
N GLU A 62 -8.03 -8.86 -15.37
CA GLU A 62 -6.74 -8.81 -16.08
C GLU A 62 -5.67 -8.18 -15.18
N THR A 63 -5.94 -6.98 -14.65
CA THR A 63 -4.99 -6.26 -13.80
C THR A 63 -4.70 -7.03 -12.50
N LEU A 64 -5.69 -7.66 -11.88
CA LEU A 64 -5.48 -8.53 -10.72
C LEU A 64 -4.51 -9.68 -11.03
N ALA A 65 -4.64 -10.31 -12.20
CA ALA A 65 -3.74 -11.38 -12.62
C ALA A 65 -2.30 -10.88 -12.82
N LEU A 66 -2.12 -9.65 -13.30
CA LEU A 66 -0.81 -9.00 -13.40
C LEU A 66 -0.24 -8.67 -12.02
N ILE A 67 -1.04 -8.08 -11.14
CA ILE A 67 -0.66 -7.74 -9.76
C ILE A 67 -0.14 -8.98 -9.01
N LYS A 68 -0.81 -10.13 -9.16
CA LYS A 68 -0.40 -11.38 -8.50
C LYS A 68 0.95 -11.94 -8.96
N ARG A 69 1.53 -11.40 -10.04
CA ARG A 69 2.88 -11.76 -10.53
C ARG A 69 3.97 -10.80 -10.06
N LEU A 70 3.60 -9.68 -9.43
CA LEU A 70 4.55 -8.73 -8.86
C LEU A 70 5.22 -9.32 -7.61
N PRO A 71 6.43 -8.85 -7.23
CA PRO A 71 7.14 -9.32 -6.04
C PRO A 71 6.54 -8.72 -4.76
N ILE A 72 5.23 -8.89 -4.56
CA ILE A 72 4.46 -8.36 -3.43
C ILE A 72 3.98 -9.53 -2.57
N GLU A 73 4.26 -9.44 -1.27
CA GLU A 73 3.64 -10.30 -0.27
C GLU A 73 2.31 -9.69 0.18
N PHE A 74 1.20 -10.37 -0.13
CA PHE A 74 -0.12 -9.94 0.32
C PHE A 74 -0.38 -10.37 1.76
N VAL A 75 -0.72 -9.40 2.61
CA VAL A 75 -0.95 -9.60 4.04
C VAL A 75 -2.44 -9.77 4.30
N GLU A 76 -2.80 -10.93 4.85
CA GLU A 76 -4.17 -11.24 5.29
C GLU A 76 -4.55 -10.42 6.53
N VAL A 77 -5.83 -10.06 6.64
CA VAL A 77 -6.34 -9.35 7.81
C VAL A 77 -6.73 -10.35 8.88
N ASN A 78 -6.06 -10.28 10.03
CA ASN A 78 -6.43 -10.95 11.27
C ASN A 78 -6.84 -9.92 12.34
N ASP A 79 -7.26 -10.40 13.51
CA ASP A 79 -7.69 -9.54 14.63
C ASP A 79 -6.63 -8.50 15.03
N LYS A 80 -5.35 -8.89 15.05
CA LYS A 80 -4.24 -7.98 15.38
C LYS A 80 -4.19 -6.79 14.41
N ILE A 81 -4.23 -7.06 13.11
CA ILE A 81 -4.17 -6.03 12.06
C ILE A 81 -5.46 -5.19 12.08
N ALA A 82 -6.63 -5.82 12.14
CA ALA A 82 -7.92 -5.13 12.15
C ALA A 82 -8.07 -4.17 13.33
N LEU A 83 -7.73 -4.61 14.55
CA LEU A 83 -7.81 -3.77 15.75
C LEU A 83 -6.73 -2.68 15.74
N THR A 84 -5.58 -2.92 15.11
CA THR A 84 -4.54 -1.88 14.93
C THR A 84 -5.03 -0.81 13.96
N ALA A 85 -5.59 -1.18 12.82
CA ALA A 85 -6.19 -0.24 11.87
C ALA A 85 -7.32 0.57 12.52
N ALA A 86 -8.18 -0.05 13.32
CA ALA A 86 -9.23 0.63 14.08
C ALA A 86 -8.65 1.68 15.05
N ARG A 87 -7.60 1.35 15.80
CA ARG A 87 -6.91 2.32 16.69
C ARG A 87 -6.29 3.47 15.91
N VAL A 88 -5.64 3.18 14.79
CA VAL A 88 -5.05 4.20 13.90
C VAL A 88 -6.14 5.17 13.40
N LYS A 89 -7.24 4.64 12.86
CA LYS A 89 -8.39 5.42 12.38
C LYS A 89 -9.09 6.22 13.49
N ALA A 90 -9.13 5.71 14.72
CA ALA A 90 -9.73 6.41 15.86
C ALA A 90 -8.88 7.61 16.32
N THR A 91 -7.57 7.57 16.07
CA THR A 91 -6.60 8.58 16.53
C THR A 91 -6.14 9.54 15.42
N HIS A 92 -6.41 9.22 14.15
CA HIS A 92 -5.98 9.99 12.98
C HIS A 92 -7.09 10.14 11.93
N ARG A 93 -7.08 11.25 11.18
CA ARG A 93 -8.08 11.54 10.13
C ARG A 93 -7.71 10.84 8.81
N LEU A 94 -7.86 9.52 8.75
CA LEU A 94 -7.50 8.69 7.59
C LEU A 94 -8.70 7.96 7.00
N SER A 95 -8.62 7.47 5.76
CA SER A 95 -9.59 6.46 5.33
C SER A 95 -9.35 5.16 6.11
N TYR A 96 -10.33 4.24 6.08
CA TYR A 96 -10.12 2.94 6.73
C TYR A 96 -9.12 2.08 5.93
N ALA A 97 -9.07 2.22 4.61
CA ALA A 97 -8.08 1.56 3.75
C ALA A 97 -6.65 2.04 4.08
N ASP A 98 -6.43 3.35 4.25
CA ASP A 98 -5.13 3.90 4.66
C ASP A 98 -4.71 3.39 6.04
N ALA A 99 -5.68 3.27 6.96
CA ALA A 99 -5.41 2.71 8.28
C ALA A 99 -4.94 1.24 8.21
N TYR A 100 -5.38 0.48 7.21
CA TYR A 100 -4.86 -0.87 6.95
C TYR A 100 -3.45 -0.88 6.36
N VAL A 101 -3.07 0.10 5.54
CA VAL A 101 -1.68 0.26 5.08
C VAL A 101 -0.77 0.45 6.30
N VAL A 102 -1.14 1.36 7.21
CA VAL A 102 -0.40 1.63 8.46
C VAL A 102 -0.34 0.40 9.35
N ALA A 103 -1.47 -0.27 9.58
CA ALA A 103 -1.51 -1.47 10.40
C ALA A 103 -0.64 -2.59 9.81
N THR A 104 -0.59 -2.72 8.48
CA THR A 104 0.28 -3.67 7.78
C THR A 104 1.76 -3.29 7.94
N ALA A 105 2.10 -2.00 7.88
CA ALA A 105 3.46 -1.53 8.11
C ALA A 105 3.93 -1.84 9.53
N ILE A 106 3.07 -1.63 10.54
CA ILE A 106 3.35 -2.01 11.93
C ILE A 106 3.55 -3.52 12.06
N ASP A 107 2.66 -4.32 11.46
CA ASP A 107 2.72 -5.77 11.56
C ASP A 107 4.00 -6.37 10.95
N ARG A 108 4.48 -5.76 9.85
CA ARG A 108 5.65 -6.22 9.11
C ARG A 108 6.96 -5.53 9.49
N ASP A 109 6.94 -4.68 10.53
CA ASP A 109 8.08 -3.84 10.93
C ASP A 109 8.67 -3.11 9.72
N ALA A 110 7.78 -2.58 8.87
CA ALA A 110 8.16 -1.95 7.63
C ALA A 110 8.71 -0.54 7.90
N GLU A 111 9.84 -0.24 7.26
CA GLU A 111 10.52 1.03 7.45
C GLU A 111 9.89 2.15 6.61
N TRP A 112 9.28 1.80 5.48
CA TRP A 112 8.78 2.76 4.51
C TRP A 112 7.33 2.48 4.13
N LEU A 113 6.53 3.54 4.16
CA LEU A 113 5.17 3.56 3.65
C LEU A 113 5.19 4.35 2.34
N LEU A 114 4.69 3.75 1.25
CA LEU A 114 4.51 4.44 -0.02
C LEU A 114 3.02 4.70 -0.24
N VAL A 115 2.69 5.98 -0.30
CA VAL A 115 1.32 6.48 -0.43
C VAL A 115 1.31 7.62 -1.43
N ILE A 116 0.33 7.66 -2.32
CA ILE A 116 0.20 8.75 -3.32
C ILE A 116 -1.11 9.50 -3.08
N PRO A 117 -1.12 10.57 -2.25
CA PRO A 117 -2.20 11.55 -2.27
C PRO A 117 -2.17 12.48 -3.46
N ASN A 118 -3.32 12.75 -4.07
CA ASN A 118 -3.53 13.96 -4.88
C ASN A 118 -2.42 14.21 -5.94
N SER A 119 -1.85 13.14 -6.52
CA SER A 119 -0.72 13.14 -7.47
C SER A 119 0.67 13.42 -6.88
N GLU A 120 0.82 13.61 -5.57
CA GLU A 120 2.13 13.74 -4.91
C GLU A 120 2.51 12.42 -4.23
N MET A 121 3.64 11.85 -4.63
CA MET A 121 4.16 10.64 -3.98
C MET A 121 4.82 10.98 -2.64
N LEU A 122 4.30 10.38 -1.56
CA LEU A 122 4.89 10.48 -0.23
C LEU A 122 5.53 9.15 0.16
N MET A 123 6.86 9.19 0.32
CA MET A 123 7.63 8.12 0.94
C MET A 123 8.00 8.57 2.36
N SER A 124 7.31 8.01 3.36
CA SER A 124 7.55 8.35 4.76
C SER A 124 8.21 7.20 5.51
N ARG A 125 9.17 7.54 6.36
CA ARG A 125 9.79 6.57 7.27
C ARG A 125 8.85 6.33 8.44
N PHE A 126 8.41 5.09 8.60
CA PHE A 126 7.44 4.72 9.62
C PHE A 126 8.17 4.34 10.91
N PHE A 127 7.94 5.08 12.00
CA PHE A 127 8.38 4.72 13.34
C PHE A 127 7.15 4.36 14.19
N GLY A 128 7.21 3.21 14.87
CA GLY A 128 6.08 2.61 15.57
C GLY A 128 5.42 3.52 16.63
N PHE A 129 4.28 3.03 17.16
CA PHE A 129 3.32 3.77 18.01
C PHE A 129 3.91 4.61 19.17
N ASP A 130 5.12 4.29 19.64
CA ASP A 130 5.75 4.95 20.80
C ASP A 130 6.83 6.00 20.47
N ASN A 131 7.18 6.24 19.20
CA ASN A 131 8.05 7.35 18.80
C ASN A 131 7.59 7.92 17.46
N GLN A 132 6.90 9.07 17.55
CA GLN A 132 6.44 9.96 16.47
C GLN A 132 7.13 9.76 15.10
N VAL A 133 6.38 9.39 14.06
CA VAL A 133 5.76 10.32 13.07
C VAL A 133 4.59 9.61 12.37
N ILE A 134 3.37 10.14 12.53
CA ILE A 134 2.25 9.93 11.60
C ILE A 134 1.92 11.31 11.02
N LYS A 135 2.44 11.63 9.84
CA LYS A 135 1.86 12.65 8.97
C LYS A 135 1.38 11.94 7.73
N LEU A 136 0.09 11.65 7.74
CA LEU A 136 -0.52 10.92 6.65
C LEU A 136 -1.27 11.80 5.68
N TYR A 137 -1.71 13.03 6.02
CA TYR A 137 -2.02 14.18 5.14
C TYR A 137 -2.20 15.44 6.02
N ASP A 138 -1.80 16.63 5.56
CA ASP A 138 -2.32 17.92 6.10
C ASP A 138 -3.63 18.28 5.38
#